data_AF-A0A955Z2G3-F1
#
_entry.id   AF-A0A955Z2G3-F1
#
_cell.length_a   1.000
_cell.length_b   1.000
_cell.length_c   1.000
_cell.angle_alpha   90.00
_cell.angle_beta   90.00
_cell.angle_gamma   90.00
#
_symmetry.space_group_name_H-M   'P 1'
#
loop_
_entity.id
_entity.type
_entity.pdbx_description
1 polymer ?
#
loop_
_entity_poly.entity_id
_entity_poly.type
_entity_poly.pdbx_seq_one_letter_code
_entity_poly.pdbx_strand_id
1 'polypeptide(L)'
;MHGLCSLRSVAIVALVACGAPNVAPAPTAASSVAPAATAPPADVSAPPTSATPDAGTADEAPVSERRADEPPPKAPVTPPPPPVARKGKVWPYHDWDKAVAVEYNHVEAGPHETLLAYDDRGWSRRVVRKRAITAQQANEALTLAKAGGGDLLVSKCPFPRHAVVFMDGDVPVASVNVCFSCGDVLLWPEWPGRTLKENATDIELKRFEIAQQKVEALHAKTYPKWKVFFRDGLAMPLEWSAHSRVR
;
A
#
# COMPACT_ATOMS: atom_id res chain seq x y z
N MET A 1 -46.34 33.84 23.41
CA MET A 1 -46.92 32.57 22.89
C MET A 1 -47.53 32.85 21.53
N HIS A 2 -47.69 31.83 20.67
CA HIS A 2 -48.15 31.92 19.27
C HIS A 2 -47.20 32.76 18.37
N GLY A 3 -46.51 32.25 17.35
CA GLY A 3 -46.57 30.92 16.72
C GLY A 3 -47.07 31.05 15.27
N LEU A 4 -46.14 31.13 14.31
CA LEU A 4 -46.42 31.15 12.88
C LEU A 4 -45.46 30.20 12.16
N CYS A 5 -45.91 28.99 11.85
CA CYS A 5 -45.15 28.03 11.05
C CYS A 5 -45.32 28.35 9.55
N SER A 6 -44.25 28.76 8.88
CA SER A 6 -44.24 28.91 7.42
C SER A 6 -43.74 27.62 6.76
N LEU A 7 -44.68 26.74 6.42
CA LEU A 7 -44.41 25.54 5.61
C LEU A 7 -44.19 25.95 4.16
N ARG A 8 -42.93 25.92 3.70
CA ARG A 8 -42.59 26.03 2.27
C ARG A 8 -42.35 24.63 1.68
N SER A 9 -43.34 24.13 0.95
CA SER A 9 -43.23 22.90 0.17
C SER A 9 -42.13 23.04 -0.90
N VAL A 10 -41.13 22.16 -0.87
CA VAL A 10 -40.14 22.04 -1.94
C VAL A 10 -40.51 20.84 -2.79
N ALA A 11 -40.91 21.08 -4.04
CA ALA A 11 -41.18 20.01 -5.00
C ALA A 11 -39.85 19.41 -5.49
N ILE A 12 -39.62 18.13 -5.22
CA ILE A 12 -38.47 17.39 -5.75
C ILE A 12 -38.83 16.89 -7.16
N VAL A 13 -38.20 17.50 -8.18
CA VAL A 13 -38.33 17.05 -9.57
C VAL A 13 -37.46 15.81 -9.77
N ALA A 14 -38.09 14.67 -10.04
CA ALA A 14 -37.40 13.43 -10.37
C ALA A 14 -36.92 13.44 -11.83
N LEU A 15 -35.65 13.80 -12.05
CA LEU A 15 -35.00 13.69 -13.36
C LEU A 15 -34.65 12.23 -13.67
N VAL A 16 -35.54 11.56 -14.41
CA VAL A 16 -35.30 10.22 -14.95
C VAL A 16 -34.32 10.32 -16.12
N ALA A 17 -33.05 9.97 -15.87
CA ALA A 17 -32.03 9.87 -16.91
C ALA A 17 -32.03 8.47 -17.53
N CYS A 18 -32.62 8.33 -18.72
CA CYS A 18 -32.56 7.09 -19.51
C CYS A 18 -31.15 6.88 -20.11
N GLY A 19 -30.22 6.41 -19.29
CA GLY A 19 -28.91 5.96 -19.75
C GLY A 19 -29.01 4.66 -20.55
N ALA A 20 -28.55 4.67 -21.81
CA ALA A 20 -28.50 3.47 -22.65
C ALA A 20 -27.54 2.41 -22.04
N PRO A 21 -27.80 1.11 -22.24
CA PRO A 21 -26.91 0.06 -21.74
C PRO A 21 -25.56 0.13 -22.46
N ASN A 22 -24.49 0.37 -21.69
CA ASN A 22 -23.13 0.32 -22.20
C ASN A 22 -22.73 -1.14 -22.48
N VAL A 23 -22.83 -1.56 -23.73
CA VAL A 23 -22.51 -2.94 -24.16
C VAL A 23 -21.00 -3.15 -24.10
N ALA A 24 -20.53 -3.81 -23.05
CA ALA A 24 -19.14 -4.27 -22.96
C ALA A 24 -18.85 -5.29 -24.07
N PRO A 25 -17.69 -5.22 -24.75
CA PRO A 25 -17.29 -6.23 -25.72
C PRO A 25 -17.09 -7.58 -25.01
N ALA A 26 -17.66 -8.64 -25.58
CA ALA A 26 -17.53 -9.98 -25.02
C ALA A 26 -16.08 -10.50 -25.14
N PRO A 27 -15.50 -11.13 -24.10
CA PRO A 27 -14.20 -11.76 -24.20
C PRO A 27 -14.27 -12.95 -25.15
N THR A 28 -13.42 -12.95 -26.19
CA THR A 28 -13.35 -14.05 -27.16
C THR A 28 -12.87 -15.33 -26.46
N ALA A 29 -13.63 -16.41 -26.60
CA ALA A 29 -13.25 -17.70 -26.02
C ALA A 29 -12.00 -18.27 -26.73
N ALA A 30 -10.99 -18.65 -25.95
CA ALA A 30 -9.86 -19.45 -26.38
C ALA A 30 -9.96 -20.86 -25.77
N SER A 31 -9.58 -21.88 -26.53
CA SER A 31 -10.04 -23.26 -26.30
C SER A 31 -9.48 -23.95 -25.05
N SER A 32 -10.34 -24.74 -24.42
CA SER A 32 -9.93 -25.81 -23.50
C SER A 32 -9.17 -26.90 -24.26
N VAL A 33 -8.01 -27.31 -23.74
CA VAL A 33 -7.35 -28.58 -24.09
C VAL A 33 -6.76 -29.22 -22.82
N ALA A 34 -7.32 -30.36 -22.44
CA ALA A 34 -6.80 -31.33 -21.49
C ALA A 34 -7.55 -32.66 -21.72
N PRO A 35 -7.09 -33.83 -21.24
CA PRO A 35 -5.85 -34.09 -20.50
C PRO A 35 -4.94 -35.13 -21.19
N ALA A 36 -3.77 -35.38 -20.60
CA ALA A 36 -3.08 -36.67 -20.71
C ALA A 36 -2.44 -37.00 -19.35
N ALA A 37 -2.66 -38.21 -18.84
CA ALA A 37 -2.11 -38.68 -17.57
C ALA A 37 -1.38 -40.01 -17.79
N THR A 38 -0.23 -40.20 -17.14
CA THR A 38 0.43 -41.49 -16.97
C THR A 38 1.20 -41.46 -15.65
N ALA A 39 1.28 -42.61 -14.97
CA ALA A 39 1.72 -42.75 -13.59
C ALA A 39 3.15 -43.33 -13.48
N PRO A 40 3.73 -43.48 -12.27
CA PRO A 40 5.14 -43.87 -12.04
C PRO A 40 5.27 -45.42 -11.97
N PRO A 41 6.38 -46.05 -11.49
CA PRO A 41 7.63 -45.51 -10.93
C PRO A 41 8.94 -46.16 -11.43
N ALA A 42 10.07 -45.69 -10.88
CA ALA A 42 11.31 -46.44 -10.74
C ALA A 42 11.96 -46.13 -9.37
N ASP A 43 12.59 -47.14 -8.78
CA ASP A 43 13.27 -47.12 -7.46
C ASP A 43 14.79 -46.87 -7.65
N VAL A 44 15.60 -47.20 -6.63
CA VAL A 44 17.07 -47.47 -6.62
C VAL A 44 17.95 -46.48 -5.83
N SER A 45 18.24 -46.90 -4.58
CA SER A 45 19.54 -46.84 -3.87
C SER A 45 20.15 -45.53 -3.33
N ALA A 46 20.22 -45.47 -2.00
CA ALA A 46 21.44 -45.19 -1.22
C ALA A 46 22.18 -46.53 -0.92
N PRO A 47 23.30 -46.62 -0.13
CA PRO A 47 24.11 -45.61 0.57
C PRO A 47 25.61 -45.69 0.09
N PRO A 48 26.75 -45.48 0.83
CA PRO A 48 27.04 -45.46 2.28
C PRO A 48 27.71 -44.17 2.84
N THR A 49 28.20 -44.27 4.07
CA THR A 49 28.58 -43.18 5.01
C THR A 49 30.09 -42.85 5.03
N SER A 50 30.42 -41.75 5.74
CA SER A 50 31.68 -41.51 6.49
C SER A 50 32.86 -40.82 5.81
N ALA A 51 33.04 -39.54 6.12
CA ALA A 51 34.36 -38.92 6.32
C ALA A 51 34.26 -37.70 7.27
N THR A 52 34.99 -37.75 8.38
CA THR A 52 35.30 -36.64 9.30
C THR A 52 36.66 -37.02 9.88
N PRO A 53 37.72 -36.23 9.65
CA PRO A 53 37.88 -34.98 10.40
C PRO A 53 38.43 -33.81 9.57
N ASP A 54 38.34 -32.59 10.10
CA ASP A 54 39.57 -31.96 10.64
C ASP A 54 39.27 -30.86 11.67
N ALA A 55 40.18 -30.69 12.63
CA ALA A 55 40.03 -29.74 13.74
C ALA A 55 40.80 -28.45 13.44
N GLY A 56 40.30 -27.65 12.50
CA GLY A 56 40.88 -26.35 12.17
C GLY A 56 40.70 -25.34 13.31
N THR A 57 41.78 -25.03 14.05
CA THR A 57 41.81 -23.94 15.02
C THR A 57 41.58 -22.60 14.33
N ALA A 58 40.38 -22.04 14.46
CA ALA A 58 40.09 -20.67 14.08
C ALA A 58 40.65 -19.73 15.16
N ASP A 59 41.54 -18.82 14.76
CA ASP A 59 42.13 -17.81 15.62
C ASP A 59 41.03 -16.87 16.17
N GLU A 60 41.05 -16.60 17.48
CA GLU A 60 40.00 -15.83 18.16
C GLU A 60 40.23 -14.33 17.93
N ALA A 61 39.92 -13.89 16.71
CA ALA A 61 40.05 -12.50 16.30
C ALA A 61 39.34 -11.58 17.30
N PRO A 62 40.04 -10.57 17.87
CA PRO A 62 39.57 -9.86 19.04
C PRO A 62 38.22 -9.20 18.79
N VAL A 63 37.25 -9.50 19.65
CA VAL A 63 35.93 -8.86 19.65
C VAL A 63 36.12 -7.39 19.92
N SER A 64 36.17 -6.59 18.86
CA SER A 64 36.34 -5.14 18.93
C SER A 64 35.14 -4.52 19.65
N GLU A 65 35.30 -4.26 20.95
CA GLU A 65 34.36 -3.51 21.77
C GLU A 65 34.05 -2.16 21.11
N ARG A 66 32.90 -2.08 20.42
CA ARG A 66 32.38 -0.80 19.96
C ARG A 66 31.99 0.00 21.19
N ARG A 67 32.67 1.12 21.42
CA ARG A 67 32.35 2.05 22.50
C ARG A 67 30.87 2.42 22.43
N ALA A 68 30.17 2.32 23.57
CA ALA A 68 28.74 2.58 23.66
C ALA A 68 28.35 4.03 23.32
N ASP A 69 29.34 4.94 23.27
CA ASP A 69 29.17 6.38 23.04
C ASP A 69 29.24 6.80 21.56
N GLU A 70 29.52 5.89 20.60
CA GLU A 70 29.53 6.26 19.18
C GLU A 70 28.08 6.35 18.64
N PRO A 71 27.59 7.55 18.25
CA PRO A 71 26.22 7.70 17.78
C PRO A 71 26.02 6.94 16.46
N PRO A 72 24.90 6.23 16.28
CA PRO A 72 24.70 5.37 15.11
C PRO A 72 24.81 6.17 13.81
N PRO A 73 25.50 5.64 12.78
CA PRO A 73 25.75 6.37 11.54
C PRO A 73 24.42 6.76 10.89
N LYS A 74 24.25 8.07 10.62
CA LYS A 74 23.02 8.62 10.06
C LYS A 74 22.72 7.94 8.72
N ALA A 75 21.57 7.25 8.66
CA ALA A 75 21.16 6.52 7.46
C ALA A 75 21.09 7.45 6.23
N PRO A 76 21.49 6.99 5.02
CA PRO A 76 21.42 7.80 3.82
C PRO A 76 20.00 8.31 3.53
N VAL A 77 19.85 9.63 3.44
CA VAL A 77 18.58 10.26 3.08
C VAL A 77 18.34 10.03 1.59
N THR A 78 17.21 9.40 1.24
CA THR A 78 16.88 9.03 -0.15
C THR A 78 16.27 10.29 -0.81
N PRO A 79 16.96 10.99 -1.75
CA PRO A 79 16.46 12.23 -2.37
C PRO A 79 15.06 12.06 -3.00
N PRO A 80 14.06 12.90 -2.66
CA PRO A 80 12.64 12.65 -2.93
C PRO A 80 12.31 12.39 -4.41
N PRO A 81 11.20 11.68 -4.70
CA PRO A 81 10.85 11.31 -6.07
C PRO A 81 10.72 12.53 -6.99
N PRO A 82 11.08 12.41 -8.28
CA PRO A 82 10.94 13.50 -9.24
C PRO A 82 9.48 13.97 -9.28
N PRO A 83 9.22 15.29 -9.26
CA PRO A 83 7.86 15.82 -9.18
C PRO A 83 7.09 15.56 -10.48
N VAL A 84 6.27 14.50 -10.48
CA VAL A 84 5.43 14.13 -11.64
C VAL A 84 4.34 15.20 -11.82
N ALA A 85 4.56 16.13 -12.75
CA ALA A 85 3.78 17.37 -12.90
C ALA A 85 2.29 17.09 -13.18
N ARG A 86 1.45 17.23 -12.13
CA ARG A 86 0.02 16.88 -12.09
C ARG A 86 -0.74 17.34 -13.35
N LYS A 87 -1.18 16.39 -14.19
CA LYS A 87 -1.92 16.63 -15.45
C LYS A 87 -3.43 16.79 -15.22
N GLY A 88 -4.00 16.07 -14.24
CA GLY A 88 -5.44 15.94 -14.01
C GLY A 88 -5.98 16.71 -12.80
N LYS A 89 -7.32 16.77 -12.68
CA LYS A 89 -8.05 17.41 -11.56
C LYS A 89 -8.48 16.45 -10.43
N VAL A 90 -8.37 15.14 -10.63
CA VAL A 90 -8.84 14.10 -9.71
C VAL A 90 -7.68 13.14 -9.40
N TRP A 91 -7.48 12.77 -8.13
CA TRP A 91 -6.43 11.85 -7.71
C TRP A 91 -6.56 10.50 -8.47
N PRO A 92 -5.49 9.96 -9.08
CA PRO A 92 -4.06 10.25 -8.85
C PRO A 92 -3.43 11.46 -9.59
N TYR A 93 -4.23 12.31 -10.26
CA TYR A 93 -3.79 13.48 -11.05
C TYR A 93 -2.98 13.17 -12.31
N HIS A 94 -2.94 11.91 -12.72
CA HIS A 94 -2.39 11.40 -13.97
C HIS A 94 -3.22 10.21 -14.43
N ASP A 95 -3.14 9.91 -15.72
CA ASP A 95 -3.57 8.62 -16.25
C ASP A 95 -2.56 7.53 -15.85
N TRP A 96 -2.96 6.27 -15.92
CA TRP A 96 -2.12 5.11 -15.58
C TRP A 96 -2.51 3.92 -16.45
N ASP A 97 -1.53 3.11 -16.86
CA ASP A 97 -1.70 1.91 -17.70
C ASP A 97 -1.62 0.61 -16.89
N LYS A 98 -0.81 0.59 -15.83
CA LYS A 98 -0.55 -0.59 -14.99
C LYS A 98 -0.66 -0.25 -13.50
N ALA A 99 -0.84 -1.29 -12.67
CA ALA A 99 -0.67 -1.18 -11.23
C ALA A 99 0.00 -2.43 -10.65
N VAL A 100 0.74 -2.23 -9.56
CA VAL A 100 1.50 -3.27 -8.85
C VAL A 100 1.18 -3.18 -7.36
N ALA A 101 0.73 -4.28 -6.77
CA ALA A 101 0.66 -4.42 -5.32
C ALA A 101 2.03 -4.87 -4.77
N VAL A 102 2.47 -4.24 -3.68
CA VAL A 102 3.78 -4.49 -3.08
C VAL A 102 3.68 -4.72 -1.57
N GLU A 103 4.51 -5.63 -1.07
CA GLU A 103 4.70 -5.96 0.35
C GLU A 103 6.10 -5.45 0.74
N TYR A 104 6.24 -4.67 1.82
CA TYR A 104 7.50 -4.00 2.14
C TYR A 104 7.72 -3.75 3.64
N ASN A 105 8.97 -3.40 4.01
CA ASN A 105 9.41 -3.08 5.37
C ASN A 105 9.21 -4.23 6.38
N HIS A 106 9.78 -5.41 6.11
CA HIS A 106 9.77 -6.57 7.03
C HIS A 106 10.85 -6.49 8.13
N VAL A 107 11.24 -5.28 8.52
CA VAL A 107 12.29 -4.99 9.52
C VAL A 107 11.71 -4.02 10.53
N GLU A 108 12.04 -4.21 11.81
CA GLU A 108 11.62 -3.32 12.90
C GLU A 108 12.35 -1.97 12.79
N ALA A 109 11.84 -1.13 11.90
CA ALA A 109 12.30 0.23 11.67
C ALA A 109 11.79 1.12 12.82
N GLY A 110 12.70 1.76 13.56
CA GLY A 110 12.35 2.53 14.75
C GLY A 110 11.35 3.67 14.49
N PRO A 111 10.68 4.18 15.55
CA PRO A 111 9.79 5.33 15.40
C PRO A 111 10.52 6.49 14.72
N HIS A 112 9.76 7.30 13.97
CA HIS A 112 10.21 8.44 13.15
C HIS A 112 10.68 8.14 11.72
N GLU A 113 10.94 6.88 11.34
CA GLU A 113 11.26 6.46 9.94
C GLU A 113 10.28 7.00 8.87
N THR A 114 10.78 7.17 7.65
CA THR A 114 10.03 7.74 6.51
C THR A 114 9.55 6.61 5.60
N LEU A 115 8.23 6.48 5.47
CA LEU A 115 7.55 5.29 4.92
C LEU A 115 7.49 5.32 3.39
N LEU A 116 8.06 4.31 2.72
CA LEU A 116 8.39 4.38 1.30
C LEU A 116 8.26 3.02 0.59
N ALA A 117 7.38 2.94 -0.42
CA ALA A 117 7.30 1.83 -1.37
C ALA A 117 7.05 2.32 -2.81
N TYR A 118 8.11 2.18 -3.59
CA TYR A 118 8.32 2.61 -4.97
C TYR A 118 9.67 1.96 -5.31
N ASP A 119 9.86 1.32 -6.46
CA ASP A 119 11.17 1.07 -7.10
C ASP A 119 10.87 0.54 -8.52
N ASP A 120 11.72 0.80 -9.51
CA ASP A 120 13.02 0.11 -9.64
C ASP A 120 14.27 0.90 -9.19
N ARG A 121 14.11 2.05 -8.49
CA ARG A 121 14.99 2.60 -7.42
C ARG A 121 14.70 4.06 -7.02
N GLY A 122 13.58 4.63 -7.50
CA GLY A 122 12.78 5.52 -6.64
C GLY A 122 12.36 4.80 -5.35
N TRP A 123 11.71 5.48 -4.40
CA TRP A 123 11.90 5.15 -2.98
C TRP A 123 11.25 3.89 -2.39
N SER A 124 12.13 2.96 -2.02
CA SER A 124 11.87 1.68 -1.36
C SER A 124 12.52 1.67 0.02
N ARG A 125 11.86 1.10 1.04
CA ARG A 125 12.53 0.59 2.25
C ARG A 125 12.33 -0.92 2.36
N ARG A 126 12.91 -1.60 1.36
CA ARG A 126 12.86 -3.06 1.08
C ARG A 126 11.45 -3.57 0.83
N VAL A 127 11.01 -3.42 -0.43
CA VAL A 127 9.99 -4.29 -1.03
C VAL A 127 10.45 -5.74 -0.98
N VAL A 128 9.60 -6.62 -0.44
CA VAL A 128 9.81 -8.07 -0.30
C VAL A 128 9.02 -8.84 -1.36
N ARG A 129 7.88 -8.33 -1.80
CA ARG A 129 7.06 -8.92 -2.87
C ARG A 129 6.52 -7.83 -3.79
N LYS A 130 6.62 -8.03 -5.11
CA LYS A 130 5.81 -7.33 -6.13
C LYS A 130 4.79 -8.30 -6.73
N ARG A 131 3.56 -7.85 -6.97
CA ARG A 131 2.51 -8.57 -7.71
C ARG A 131 1.82 -7.59 -8.68
N ALA A 132 1.84 -7.87 -9.97
CA ALA A 132 0.97 -7.16 -10.91
C ALA A 132 -0.51 -7.45 -10.58
N ILE A 133 -1.36 -6.41 -10.62
CA ILE A 133 -2.79 -6.52 -10.31
C ILE A 133 -3.64 -6.15 -11.53
N THR A 134 -4.88 -6.64 -11.59
CA THR A 134 -5.79 -6.36 -12.71
C THR A 134 -6.28 -4.91 -12.65
N ALA A 135 -6.71 -4.37 -13.79
CA ALA A 135 -7.35 -3.05 -13.84
C ALA A 135 -8.59 -2.94 -12.92
N GLN A 136 -9.29 -4.05 -12.67
CA GLN A 136 -10.40 -4.11 -11.71
C GLN A 136 -9.90 -3.92 -10.26
N GLN A 137 -8.88 -4.68 -9.84
CA GLN A 137 -8.26 -4.56 -8.51
C GLN A 137 -7.66 -3.16 -8.29
N ALA A 138 -7.04 -2.60 -9.33
CA ALA A 138 -6.49 -1.24 -9.30
C ALA A 138 -7.59 -0.17 -9.11
N ASN A 139 -8.72 -0.29 -9.84
CA ASN A 139 -9.86 0.61 -9.67
C ASN A 139 -10.57 0.44 -8.32
N GLU A 140 -10.59 -0.75 -7.74
CA GLU A 140 -11.06 -0.96 -6.36
C GLU A 140 -10.18 -0.22 -5.35
N ALA A 141 -8.85 -0.33 -5.46
CA ALA A 141 -7.92 0.43 -4.63
C ALA A 141 -8.09 1.96 -4.78
N LEU A 142 -8.28 2.47 -6.00
CA LEU A 142 -8.63 3.89 -6.22
C LEU A 142 -9.95 4.27 -5.53
N THR A 143 -10.94 3.38 -5.55
CA THR A 143 -12.26 3.61 -4.96
C THR A 143 -12.18 3.63 -3.43
N LEU A 144 -11.41 2.73 -2.81
CA LEU A 144 -11.16 2.72 -1.37
C LEU A 144 -10.39 3.97 -0.91
N ALA A 145 -9.36 4.40 -1.64
CA ALA A 145 -8.62 5.63 -1.35
C ALA A 145 -9.52 6.88 -1.43
N LYS A 146 -10.34 6.99 -2.50
CA LYS A 146 -11.31 8.07 -2.67
C LYS A 146 -12.39 8.07 -1.58
N ALA A 147 -12.85 6.90 -1.15
CA ALA A 147 -13.84 6.75 -0.08
C ALA A 147 -13.28 7.09 1.32
N GLY A 148 -11.98 6.92 1.56
CA GLY A 148 -11.30 7.36 2.79
C GLY A 148 -11.18 8.89 2.90
N GLY A 149 -11.28 9.62 1.78
CA GLY A 149 -11.17 11.08 1.75
C GLY A 149 -9.73 11.61 1.78
N GLY A 150 -8.75 10.77 1.45
CA GLY A 150 -7.33 11.09 1.45
C GLY A 150 -6.56 10.48 2.63
N ASP A 151 -5.45 11.11 2.97
CA ASP A 151 -4.45 10.64 3.93
C ASP A 151 -4.95 10.60 5.40
N LEU A 152 -4.49 9.59 6.15
CA LEU A 152 -4.51 9.56 7.61
C LEU A 152 -3.22 8.91 8.15
N LEU A 153 -2.45 9.72 8.87
CA LEU A 153 -1.26 9.30 9.62
C LEU A 153 -1.65 9.14 11.09
N VAL A 154 -1.76 7.91 11.58
CA VAL A 154 -2.22 7.60 12.93
C VAL A 154 -1.04 7.37 13.86
N SER A 155 -0.06 6.54 13.46
CA SER A 155 1.17 6.35 14.25
C SER A 155 2.29 5.71 13.44
N LYS A 156 3.54 6.14 13.68
CA LYS A 156 4.74 5.64 12.98
C LYS A 156 5.14 4.23 13.43
N CYS A 157 4.37 3.26 12.97
CA CYS A 157 4.47 1.84 13.31
C CYS A 157 5.58 1.11 12.51
N PRO A 158 6.36 0.21 13.16
CA PRO A 158 7.53 -0.47 12.58
C PRO A 158 7.21 -1.66 11.67
N PHE A 159 5.99 -2.20 11.73
CA PHE A 159 5.61 -3.47 11.11
C PHE A 159 5.47 -3.38 9.57
N PRO A 160 5.47 -4.53 8.85
CA PRO A 160 5.36 -4.54 7.40
C PRO A 160 4.09 -3.86 6.90
N ARG A 161 4.21 -3.35 5.67
CA ARG A 161 3.23 -2.50 5.02
C ARG A 161 2.99 -3.00 3.62
N HIS A 162 1.82 -2.62 3.10
CA HIS A 162 1.37 -2.98 1.77
C HIS A 162 1.13 -1.70 0.99
N ALA A 163 1.34 -1.73 -0.32
CA ALA A 163 0.91 -0.63 -1.16
C ALA A 163 0.34 -1.11 -2.50
N VAL A 164 -0.50 -0.28 -3.12
CA VAL A 164 -0.81 -0.35 -4.55
C VAL A 164 -0.16 0.84 -5.22
N VAL A 165 0.78 0.58 -6.13
CA VAL A 165 1.50 1.57 -6.93
C VAL A 165 0.89 1.61 -8.33
N PHE A 166 0.64 2.80 -8.85
CA PHE A 166 0.05 3.08 -10.17
C PHE A 166 1.11 3.65 -11.11
N MET A 167 1.14 3.18 -12.36
CA MET A 167 2.21 3.46 -13.34
C MET A 167 1.65 4.14 -14.58
N ASP A 168 2.40 5.10 -15.15
CA ASP A 168 2.28 5.58 -16.53
C ASP A 168 3.48 5.00 -17.29
N GLY A 169 3.28 3.88 -17.98
CA GLY A 169 4.37 3.06 -18.52
C GLY A 169 5.16 2.42 -17.39
N ASP A 170 6.40 2.88 -17.21
CA ASP A 170 7.30 2.42 -16.15
C ASP A 170 7.61 3.56 -15.14
N VAL A 171 6.88 4.68 -15.23
CA VAL A 171 6.96 5.81 -14.29
C VAL A 171 5.82 5.72 -13.28
N PRO A 172 6.06 5.47 -11.97
CA PRO A 172 4.98 5.47 -11.00
C PRO A 172 4.44 6.88 -10.74
N VAL A 173 3.13 7.05 -10.93
CA VAL A 173 2.39 8.32 -10.82
C VAL A 173 1.60 8.46 -9.53
N ALA A 174 1.34 7.34 -8.82
CA ALA A 174 0.74 7.35 -7.50
C ALA A 174 1.03 6.07 -6.70
N SER A 175 0.81 6.11 -5.38
CA SER A 175 0.79 4.94 -4.50
C SER A 175 -0.26 5.11 -3.39
N VAL A 176 -1.00 4.06 -3.05
CA VAL A 176 -1.74 3.94 -1.78
C VAL A 176 -0.93 3.02 -0.87
N ASN A 177 -0.49 3.51 0.29
CA ASN A 177 0.21 2.73 1.31
C ASN A 177 -0.74 2.43 2.48
N VAL A 178 -0.71 1.22 3.02
CA VAL A 178 -1.54 0.76 4.14
C VAL A 178 -0.68 -0.02 5.13
N CYS A 179 -0.83 0.25 6.43
CA CYS A 179 -0.19 -0.54 7.48
C CYS A 179 -1.23 -1.24 8.36
N PHE A 180 -1.26 -2.57 8.34
CA PHE A 180 -2.32 -3.34 8.99
C PHE A 180 -2.21 -3.50 10.50
N SER A 181 -1.05 -3.12 11.07
CA SER A 181 -0.81 -3.08 12.51
C SER A 181 -1.39 -1.82 13.17
N CYS A 182 -1.13 -0.62 12.62
CA CYS A 182 -1.59 0.65 13.19
C CYS A 182 -2.81 1.29 12.51
N GLY A 183 -3.09 0.93 11.26
CA GLY A 183 -4.14 1.57 10.47
C GLY A 183 -3.76 2.89 9.81
N ASP A 184 -2.46 3.19 9.59
CA ASP A 184 -2.07 4.26 8.67
C ASP A 184 -2.58 3.96 7.24
N VAL A 185 -3.10 4.98 6.55
CA VAL A 185 -3.30 4.99 5.09
C VAL A 185 -2.71 6.27 4.50
N LEU A 186 -1.68 6.13 3.66
CA LEU A 186 -0.90 7.24 3.12
C LEU A 186 -0.83 7.18 1.59
N LEU A 187 -1.31 8.23 0.94
CA LEU A 187 -1.31 8.43 -0.50
C LEU A 187 -0.08 9.24 -0.92
N TRP A 188 0.44 8.89 -2.10
CA TRP A 188 1.29 9.77 -2.87
C TRP A 188 0.74 9.84 -4.31
N PRO A 189 0.74 11.00 -4.98
CA PRO A 189 0.94 12.33 -4.40
C PRO A 189 -0.12 12.65 -3.32
N GLU A 190 0.26 13.53 -2.37
CA GLU A 190 -0.59 13.97 -1.25
C GLU A 190 -1.99 14.40 -1.70
N TRP A 191 -3.00 14.06 -0.91
CA TRP A 191 -4.37 14.51 -1.14
C TRP A 191 -4.52 16.03 -0.89
N PRO A 192 -5.33 16.78 -1.69
CA PRO A 192 -5.42 18.22 -1.55
C PRO A 192 -5.96 18.69 -0.20
N GLY A 193 -5.32 19.72 0.35
CA GLY A 193 -5.74 20.37 1.59
C GLY A 193 -5.48 19.53 2.85
N ARG A 194 -4.47 18.66 2.83
CA ARG A 194 -4.11 17.78 3.97
C ARG A 194 -2.78 18.12 4.63
N THR A 195 -2.03 19.07 4.09
CA THR A 195 -0.91 19.75 4.77
C THR A 195 -1.38 21.08 5.35
N LEU A 196 -1.22 21.26 6.67
CA LEU A 196 -1.34 22.56 7.32
C LEU A 196 -0.09 23.40 7.01
N LYS A 197 -0.25 24.70 6.74
CA LYS A 197 0.87 25.62 6.55
C LYS A 197 1.54 25.94 7.89
N GLU A 198 2.85 26.13 7.89
CA GLU A 198 3.62 26.50 9.09
C GLU A 198 3.11 27.79 9.76
N ASN A 199 2.61 28.75 8.95
CA ASN A 199 2.03 30.01 9.41
C ASN A 199 0.50 30.04 9.20
N ALA A 200 -0.19 28.94 9.51
CA ALA A 200 -1.66 28.87 9.43
C ALA A 200 -2.33 29.72 10.52
N THR A 201 -3.40 30.41 10.15
CA THR A 201 -4.27 31.13 11.10
C THR A 201 -5.13 30.17 11.94
N ASP A 202 -5.62 30.60 13.11
CA ASP A 202 -6.55 29.82 13.95
C ASP A 202 -7.78 29.30 13.17
N ILE A 203 -8.24 30.07 12.18
CA ILE A 203 -9.36 29.72 11.30
C ILE A 203 -8.96 28.60 10.32
N GLU A 204 -7.73 28.59 9.81
CA GLU A 204 -7.18 27.49 9.01
C GLU A 204 -6.92 26.25 9.86
N LEU A 205 -6.36 26.40 11.07
CA LEU A 205 -6.15 25.30 12.02
C LEU A 205 -7.46 24.61 12.39
N LYS A 206 -8.49 25.38 12.79
CA LYS A 206 -9.80 24.82 13.14
C LYS A 206 -10.51 24.16 11.95
N ARG A 207 -10.29 24.65 10.72
CA ARG A 207 -10.78 24.00 9.49
C ARG A 207 -10.04 22.69 9.22
N PHE A 208 -8.73 22.65 9.49
CA PHE A 208 -7.91 21.45 9.37
C PHE A 208 -8.34 20.37 10.38
N GLU A 209 -8.54 20.71 11.64
CA GLU A 209 -9.07 19.80 12.68
C GLU A 209 -10.40 19.15 12.27
N ILE A 210 -11.36 19.95 11.79
CA ILE A 210 -12.67 19.47 11.32
C ILE A 210 -12.52 18.56 10.08
N ALA A 211 -11.58 18.88 9.18
CA ALA A 211 -11.29 18.04 8.02
C ALA A 211 -10.62 16.70 8.41
N GLN A 212 -9.76 16.71 9.43
CA GLN A 212 -9.13 15.52 9.98
C GLN A 212 -10.16 14.60 10.66
N GLN A 213 -10.99 15.14 11.57
CA GLN A 213 -12.06 14.37 12.24
C GLN A 213 -13.03 13.72 11.24
N LYS A 214 -13.40 14.45 10.18
CA LYS A 214 -14.23 13.89 9.08
C LYS A 214 -13.56 12.70 8.40
N VAL A 215 -12.24 12.73 8.26
CA VAL A 215 -11.45 11.69 7.59
C VAL A 215 -11.20 10.51 8.50
N GLU A 216 -10.95 10.70 9.80
CA GLU A 216 -10.92 9.62 10.79
C GLU A 216 -12.24 8.82 10.75
N ALA A 217 -13.38 9.52 10.65
CA ALA A 217 -14.71 8.91 10.52
C ALA A 217 -15.01 8.25 9.15
N LEU A 218 -14.28 8.59 8.09
CA LEU A 218 -14.32 7.88 6.79
C LEU A 218 -13.36 6.69 6.79
N HIS A 219 -12.17 6.87 7.36
CA HIS A 219 -11.13 5.87 7.50
C HIS A 219 -11.62 4.66 8.32
N ALA A 220 -12.28 4.90 9.45
CA ALA A 220 -12.90 3.84 10.26
C ALA A 220 -13.88 2.95 9.47
N LYS A 221 -14.50 3.48 8.39
CA LYS A 221 -15.46 2.76 7.53
C LYS A 221 -14.81 2.08 6.31
N THR A 222 -13.58 2.48 5.95
CA THR A 222 -12.86 2.00 4.75
C THR A 222 -11.70 1.08 5.09
N TYR A 223 -11.04 1.27 6.23
CA TYR A 223 -9.93 0.43 6.70
C TYR A 223 -10.25 -1.07 6.82
N PRO A 224 -11.43 -1.50 7.31
CA PRO A 224 -11.80 -2.93 7.28
C PRO A 224 -11.87 -3.50 5.86
N LYS A 225 -12.19 -2.67 4.86
CA LYS A 225 -12.24 -3.07 3.44
C LYS A 225 -10.84 -3.21 2.85
N TRP A 226 -9.88 -2.38 3.27
CA TRP A 226 -8.47 -2.57 2.90
C TRP A 226 -7.93 -3.93 3.35
N LYS A 227 -8.32 -4.42 4.54
CA LYS A 227 -7.95 -5.78 4.99
C LYS A 227 -8.52 -6.87 4.07
N VAL A 228 -9.79 -6.79 3.70
CA VAL A 228 -10.44 -7.72 2.73
C VAL A 228 -9.77 -7.63 1.35
N PHE A 229 -9.54 -6.42 0.84
CA PHE A 229 -8.91 -6.20 -0.47
C PHE A 229 -7.52 -6.85 -0.57
N PHE A 230 -6.62 -6.59 0.40
CA PHE A 230 -5.27 -7.17 0.34
C PHE A 230 -5.26 -8.67 0.65
N ARG A 231 -6.04 -9.15 1.62
CA ARG A 231 -6.07 -10.57 2.01
C ARG A 231 -6.76 -11.45 0.99
N ASP A 232 -7.98 -11.09 0.59
CA ASP A 232 -8.88 -11.93 -0.20
C ASP A 232 -8.80 -11.55 -1.68
N GLY A 233 -8.81 -10.26 -1.99
CA GLY A 233 -8.71 -9.75 -3.36
C GLY A 233 -7.32 -9.90 -3.99
N LEU A 234 -6.25 -9.71 -3.19
CA LEU A 234 -4.85 -9.77 -3.66
C LEU A 234 -4.05 -10.97 -3.14
N ALA A 235 -4.61 -11.84 -2.30
CA ALA A 235 -3.93 -13.00 -1.71
C ALA A 235 -2.58 -12.66 -1.02
N MET A 236 -2.49 -11.46 -0.41
CA MET A 236 -1.30 -11.00 0.30
C MET A 236 -1.49 -11.22 1.81
N PRO A 237 -0.48 -11.77 2.53
CA PRO A 237 -0.57 -11.94 3.98
C PRO A 237 -0.58 -10.56 4.65
N LEU A 238 -1.51 -10.32 5.57
CA LEU A 238 -1.57 -9.08 6.34
C LEU A 238 -0.66 -9.11 7.57
N GLU A 239 -0.47 -10.31 8.13
CA GLU A 239 0.26 -10.56 9.37
C GLU A 239 1.70 -10.98 9.11
N TRP A 240 2.63 -10.48 9.92
CA TRP A 240 4.05 -10.81 9.81
C TRP A 240 4.37 -12.16 10.47
N SER A 241 4.39 -13.24 9.68
CA SER A 241 4.90 -14.52 10.16
C SER A 241 6.43 -14.55 10.12
N ALA A 242 7.07 -14.61 11.30
CA ALA A 242 8.53 -14.68 11.43
C ALA A 242 9.15 -15.90 10.70
N HIS A 243 8.35 -16.95 10.48
CA HIS A 243 8.67 -18.13 9.67
C HIS A 243 9.05 -17.82 8.21
N SER A 244 8.76 -16.62 7.70
CA SER A 244 9.16 -16.17 6.36
C SER A 244 10.67 -15.94 6.18
N ARG A 245 11.49 -16.04 7.24
CA ARG A 245 12.95 -15.86 7.19
C ARG A 245 13.76 -17.12 6.83
N VAL A 246 13.12 -18.25 6.52
CA VAL A 246 13.81 -19.54 6.28
C VAL A 246 13.65 -20.00 4.83
N ARG A 247 14.55 -19.52 3.95
CA ARG A 247 14.98 -20.12 2.68
C ARG A 247 16.17 -19.35 2.11
#